data_AF-A0A2E9CHZ9-F1
#
_entry.id   AF-A0A2E9CHZ9-F1
#
_cell.length_a   1.000
_cell.length_b   1.000
_cell.length_c   1.000
_cell.angle_alpha   90.00
_cell.angle_beta   90.00
_cell.angle_gamma   90.00
#
_symmetry.space_group_name_H-M   'P 1'
#
loop_
_entity.id
_entity.type
_entity.pdbx_description
1 polymer ?
#
loop_
_entity_poly.entity_id
_entity_poly.type
_entity_poly.pdbx_seq_one_letter_code
_entity_poly.pdbx_strand_id
1 'polypeptide(L)'
;MSDDNAALPEDDEDIEQPAEPQPLYEEVTADDFASVDLNESTGSMTRLDRHALVDLFWSKIKEAVNGGDTRAERVYRLISALVGLHLRVESEGDPFGLQWQNGTRRTAIPHDFRGNQSEVLADLAPSIIHPTLRARLADVAYETGVRRAGRTAVDAYCEVARRIADGSAALEFPDIGTRAVDCVKPLERSFMINARIAKRGMLVQPIAETLRIAFDNAVAERAYFPLAQLGRRVLQHKLIPAEEVAETAANLASTAVPDDYHMAVKECWNLAADAYDRAGDEDASRDAAIKSIERTLAMADTVPSSSAKAHWVKQTLREFRGRGDAKDRVDEMRRRLRELQDKALDEFSGIPFKLDGIEEVRDQTYAQFKALGLTDALRSMVGFSKPDDVGKLKALVFQQAKDFPLSNLFATSYADHEGREVARGPSLDFDDQPSEAWY
;
A
#
# COMPACT_ATOMS: atom_id res chain seq x y z
N MET A 1 6.13 -76.38 18.22
CA MET A 1 6.97 -75.69 19.21
C MET A 1 7.31 -74.32 18.65
N SER A 2 6.46 -73.36 18.95
CA SER A 2 6.64 -71.93 18.72
C SER A 2 5.89 -71.28 19.87
N ASP A 3 6.64 -70.80 20.85
CA ASP A 3 6.10 -70.20 22.07
C ASP A 3 6.08 -68.68 21.96
N ASP A 4 5.01 -68.16 22.56
CA ASP A 4 4.82 -66.86 23.20
C ASP A 4 4.66 -65.58 22.36
N ASN A 5 3.38 -65.38 22.01
CA ASN A 5 2.66 -64.12 22.00
C ASN A 5 2.63 -63.48 23.40
N ALA A 6 3.10 -62.23 23.51
CA ALA A 6 2.66 -61.31 24.56
C ALA A 6 2.20 -60.00 23.90
N ALA A 7 0.88 -59.78 23.92
CA ALA A 7 0.22 -58.57 23.46
C ALA A 7 0.42 -57.44 24.48
N LEU A 8 0.74 -56.24 23.99
CA LEU A 8 0.58 -54.98 24.72
C LEU A 8 -0.75 -54.34 24.25
N PRO A 9 -1.54 -53.75 25.16
CA PRO A 9 -2.82 -53.14 24.81
C PRO A 9 -2.57 -51.85 24.01
N GLU A 10 -3.29 -51.69 22.89
CA GLU A 10 -3.41 -50.41 22.20
C GLU A 10 -4.31 -49.52 23.06
N ASP A 11 -3.75 -48.41 23.55
CA ASP A 11 -4.51 -47.33 24.17
C ASP A 11 -5.35 -46.66 23.07
N ASP A 12 -6.67 -46.83 23.14
CA ASP A 12 -7.65 -45.99 22.44
C ASP A 12 -7.54 -44.57 23.03
N GLU A 13 -6.61 -43.76 22.51
CA GLU A 13 -6.71 -42.31 22.64
C GLU A 13 -7.86 -41.85 21.74
N ASP A 14 -8.96 -41.46 22.39
CA ASP A 14 -10.05 -40.67 21.81
C ASP A 14 -9.45 -39.47 21.06
N ILE A 15 -9.28 -39.61 19.74
CA ILE A 15 -8.99 -38.49 18.85
C ILE A 15 -10.26 -37.63 18.86
N GLU A 16 -10.28 -36.61 19.71
CA GLU A 16 -11.24 -35.51 19.63
C GLU A 16 -11.29 -35.06 18.17
N GLN A 17 -12.43 -35.34 17.50
CA GLN A 17 -12.71 -34.77 16.20
C GLN A 17 -12.56 -33.24 16.35
N PRO A 18 -11.80 -32.56 15.48
CA PRO A 18 -11.68 -31.12 15.56
C PRO A 18 -13.08 -30.52 15.46
N ALA A 19 -13.52 -29.86 16.54
CA ALA A 19 -14.82 -29.22 16.61
C ALA A 19 -15.02 -28.38 15.35
N GLU A 20 -16.18 -28.55 14.69
CA GLU A 20 -16.53 -27.70 13.56
C GLU A 20 -16.34 -26.22 13.96
N PRO A 21 -15.62 -25.42 13.17
CA PRO A 21 -15.32 -24.05 13.54
C PRO A 21 -16.64 -23.30 13.72
N GLN A 22 -16.94 -22.92 14.96
CA GLN A 22 -18.10 -22.10 15.25
C GLN A 22 -17.99 -20.80 14.44
N PRO A 23 -19.09 -20.36 13.78
CA PRO A 23 -19.07 -19.13 13.02
C PRO A 23 -18.75 -17.95 13.95
N LEU A 24 -17.86 -17.06 13.51
CA LEU A 24 -17.41 -15.90 14.29
C LEU A 24 -18.58 -14.97 14.67
N TYR A 25 -19.68 -15.02 13.90
CA TYR A 25 -20.90 -14.26 14.10
C TYR A 25 -22.11 -15.19 14.01
N GLU A 26 -23.10 -14.97 14.88
CA GLU A 26 -24.43 -15.57 14.73
C GLU A 26 -25.10 -15.03 13.45
N GLU A 27 -25.84 -15.90 12.77
CA GLU A 27 -26.62 -15.50 11.61
C GLU A 27 -27.74 -14.52 12.01
N VAL A 28 -27.91 -13.46 11.23
CA VAL A 28 -28.91 -12.41 11.44
C VAL A 28 -29.98 -12.52 10.37
N THR A 29 -31.21 -12.76 10.80
CA THR A 29 -32.36 -13.02 9.93
C THR A 29 -33.02 -11.73 9.45
N ALA A 30 -33.88 -11.82 8.43
CA ALA A 30 -34.71 -10.71 8.00
C ALA A 30 -35.64 -10.18 9.12
N ASP A 31 -36.13 -11.07 9.99
CA ASP A 31 -36.96 -10.70 11.15
C ASP A 31 -36.15 -9.93 12.20
N ASP A 32 -34.87 -10.27 12.39
CA ASP A 32 -33.97 -9.49 13.24
C ASP A 32 -33.78 -8.08 12.65
N PHE A 33 -33.53 -7.96 11.35
CA PHE A 33 -33.44 -6.66 10.69
C PHE A 33 -34.73 -5.83 10.78
N ALA A 34 -35.90 -6.46 10.81
CA ALA A 34 -37.18 -5.77 11.01
C ALA A 34 -37.33 -5.16 12.41
N SER A 35 -36.48 -5.54 13.38
CA SER A 35 -36.47 -4.97 14.73
C SER A 35 -35.73 -3.64 14.85
N VAL A 36 -34.97 -3.22 13.83
CA VAL A 36 -34.19 -1.97 13.85
C VAL A 36 -34.42 -1.15 12.59
N ASP A 37 -34.39 0.18 12.71
CA ASP A 37 -34.40 1.08 11.56
C ASP A 37 -32.99 1.64 11.29
N LEU A 38 -32.30 1.00 10.35
CA LEU A 38 -30.96 1.42 9.90
C LEU A 38 -31.00 2.76 9.14
N ASN A 39 -32.12 3.06 8.48
CA ASN A 39 -32.29 4.30 7.73
C ASN A 39 -32.55 5.47 8.67
N GLU A 40 -33.34 5.27 9.73
CA GLU A 40 -33.49 6.27 10.80
C GLU A 40 -32.13 6.53 11.48
N SER A 41 -31.38 5.47 11.79
CA SER A 41 -30.07 5.58 12.45
C SER A 41 -29.03 6.33 11.63
N THR A 42 -29.11 6.27 10.30
CA THR A 42 -28.12 6.89 9.39
C THR A 42 -28.65 8.10 8.63
N GLY A 43 -29.94 8.44 8.77
CA GLY A 43 -30.63 9.40 7.90
C GLY A 43 -30.14 10.84 8.03
N SER A 44 -29.61 11.22 9.20
CA SER A 44 -29.02 12.55 9.44
C SER A 44 -27.52 12.62 9.13
N MET A 45 -26.88 11.49 8.77
CA MET A 45 -25.43 11.46 8.53
C MET A 45 -25.07 12.06 7.18
N THR A 46 -24.24 13.10 7.21
CA THR A 46 -23.61 13.69 6.03
C THR A 46 -22.23 13.08 5.74
N ARG A 47 -21.58 12.50 6.75
CA ARG A 47 -20.30 11.80 6.64
C ARG A 47 -20.49 10.44 5.98
N LEU A 48 -19.67 10.15 4.96
CA LEU A 48 -19.73 8.91 4.19
C LEU A 48 -18.53 7.98 4.46
N ASP A 49 -17.61 8.36 5.32
CA ASP A 49 -16.45 7.56 5.67
C ASP A 49 -16.82 6.36 6.56
N ARG A 50 -15.96 5.34 6.55
CA ARG A 50 -16.19 4.12 7.34
C ARG A 50 -16.15 4.41 8.84
N HIS A 51 -15.31 5.36 9.27
CA HIS A 51 -15.06 5.62 10.69
C HIS A 51 -16.33 6.14 11.36
N ALA A 52 -17.04 7.07 10.71
CA ALA A 52 -18.33 7.57 11.19
C ALA A 52 -19.38 6.46 11.38
N LEU A 53 -19.45 5.50 10.45
CA LEU A 53 -20.37 4.35 10.58
C LEU A 53 -19.94 3.40 11.70
N VAL A 54 -18.64 3.12 11.82
CA VAL A 54 -18.11 2.29 12.91
C VAL A 54 -18.46 2.90 14.26
N ASP A 55 -18.22 4.20 14.44
CA ASP A 55 -18.52 4.90 15.69
C ASP A 55 -20.02 4.89 16.03
N LEU A 56 -20.87 5.14 15.02
CA LEU A 56 -22.33 5.05 15.17
C LEU A 56 -22.76 3.67 15.67
N PHE A 57 -22.36 2.61 14.96
CA PHE A 57 -22.83 1.27 15.29
C PHE A 57 -22.22 0.73 16.58
N TRP A 58 -21.01 1.17 16.97
CA TRP A 58 -20.51 0.93 18.32
C TRP A 58 -21.35 1.60 19.41
N SER A 59 -21.85 2.82 19.18
CA SER A 59 -22.80 3.46 20.11
C SER A 59 -24.11 2.67 20.19
N LYS A 60 -24.66 2.27 19.03
CA LYS A 60 -25.91 1.49 18.96
C LYS A 60 -25.81 0.12 19.63
N ILE A 61 -24.66 -0.55 19.53
CA ILE A 61 -24.40 -1.79 20.29
C ILE A 61 -24.47 -1.52 21.79
N LYS A 62 -23.83 -0.46 22.29
CA LYS A 62 -23.87 -0.12 23.73
C LYS A 62 -25.29 0.20 24.20
N GLU A 63 -26.06 0.93 23.40
CA GLU A 63 -27.47 1.24 23.68
C GLU A 63 -28.31 -0.03 23.79
N ALA A 64 -28.18 -0.95 22.82
CA ALA A 64 -28.91 -2.22 22.81
C ALA A 64 -28.56 -3.12 24.00
N VAL A 65 -27.26 -3.23 24.33
CA VAL A 65 -26.78 -3.98 25.51
C VAL A 65 -27.36 -3.41 26.80
N ASN A 66 -27.31 -2.09 26.98
CA ASN A 66 -27.83 -1.43 28.17
C ASN A 66 -29.37 -1.54 28.28
N GLY A 67 -30.07 -1.58 27.14
CA GLY A 67 -31.52 -1.78 27.07
C GLY A 67 -31.97 -3.24 27.16
N GLY A 68 -31.04 -4.20 27.10
CA GLY A 68 -31.36 -5.64 27.05
C GLY A 68 -32.00 -6.09 25.73
N ASP A 69 -31.86 -5.33 24.65
CA ASP A 69 -32.40 -5.66 23.33
C ASP A 69 -31.41 -6.53 22.54
N THR A 70 -31.51 -7.84 22.75
CA THR A 70 -30.60 -8.82 22.16
C THR A 70 -30.73 -8.92 20.64
N ARG A 71 -31.90 -8.62 20.06
CA ARG A 71 -32.10 -8.63 18.60
C ARG A 71 -31.41 -7.44 17.95
N ALA A 72 -31.64 -6.24 18.50
CA ALA A 72 -30.97 -5.03 18.01
C ALA A 72 -29.45 -5.14 18.18
N GLU A 73 -28.98 -5.66 19.31
CA GLU A 73 -27.55 -5.91 19.55
C GLU A 73 -26.95 -6.78 18.44
N ARG A 74 -27.60 -7.91 18.13
CA ARG A 74 -27.13 -8.85 17.09
C ARG A 74 -27.02 -8.15 15.74
N VAL A 75 -28.04 -7.39 15.33
CA VAL A 75 -28.02 -6.65 14.07
C VAL A 75 -26.89 -5.62 14.05
N TYR A 76 -26.76 -4.79 15.09
CA TYR A 76 -25.72 -3.76 15.12
C TYR A 76 -24.31 -4.33 15.17
N ARG A 77 -24.10 -5.49 15.81
CA ARG A 77 -22.81 -6.20 15.77
C ARG A 77 -22.46 -6.68 14.36
N LEU A 78 -23.41 -7.28 13.64
CA LEU A 78 -23.21 -7.66 12.25
C LEU A 78 -22.87 -6.43 11.39
N ILE A 79 -23.66 -5.36 11.49
CA ILE A 79 -23.42 -4.14 10.70
C ILE A 79 -22.06 -3.54 11.03
N SER A 80 -21.69 -3.44 12.31
CA SER A 80 -20.37 -2.96 12.74
C SER A 80 -19.23 -3.80 12.16
N ALA A 81 -19.39 -5.12 12.06
CA ALA A 81 -18.41 -5.99 11.45
C ALA A 81 -18.28 -5.75 9.94
N LEU A 82 -19.40 -5.60 9.23
CA LEU A 82 -19.43 -5.35 7.78
C LEU A 82 -18.81 -4.00 7.40
N VAL A 83 -19.12 -2.93 8.15
CA VAL A 83 -18.54 -1.59 7.87
C VAL A 83 -17.08 -1.49 8.31
N GLY A 84 -16.65 -2.32 9.28
CA GLY A 84 -15.29 -2.40 9.76
C GLY A 84 -14.30 -3.06 8.78
N LEU A 85 -14.79 -3.83 7.81
CA LEU A 85 -13.94 -4.49 6.81
C LEU A 85 -13.03 -3.49 6.09
N HIS A 86 -11.73 -3.76 6.07
CA HIS A 86 -10.75 -2.87 5.44
C HIS A 86 -10.72 -3.09 3.93
N LEU A 87 -11.28 -2.14 3.18
CA LEU A 87 -11.29 -2.16 1.70
C LEU A 87 -9.87 -1.91 1.15
N ARG A 88 -9.35 -2.89 0.40
CA ARG A 88 -8.02 -2.89 -0.23
C ARG A 88 -8.17 -2.87 -1.76
N VAL A 89 -8.21 -1.69 -2.35
CA VAL A 89 -8.25 -1.54 -3.83
C VAL A 89 -6.87 -1.60 -4.49
N GLU A 90 -5.81 -1.49 -3.69
CA GLU A 90 -4.40 -1.45 -4.15
C GLU A 90 -3.74 -2.84 -4.18
N SER A 91 -4.37 -3.86 -3.60
CA SER A 91 -3.79 -5.20 -3.48
C SER A 91 -4.35 -6.15 -4.54
N GLU A 92 -3.47 -6.93 -5.17
CA GLU A 92 -3.89 -8.04 -6.02
C GLU A 92 -4.50 -9.14 -5.14
N GLY A 93 -5.78 -9.47 -5.36
CA GLY A 93 -6.48 -10.53 -4.61
C GLY A 93 -7.80 -10.07 -3.98
N ASP A 94 -8.01 -10.43 -2.72
CA ASP A 94 -9.25 -10.16 -2.00
C ASP A 94 -9.43 -8.66 -1.71
N PRO A 95 -10.59 -8.07 -2.04
CA PRO A 95 -10.82 -6.64 -1.89
C PRO A 95 -11.00 -6.22 -0.43
N PHE A 96 -11.07 -7.16 0.50
CA PHE A 96 -11.22 -6.90 1.93
C PHE A 96 -10.15 -7.65 2.72
N GLY A 97 -9.37 -6.91 3.50
CA GLY A 97 -8.38 -7.48 4.41
C GLY A 97 -8.87 -7.56 5.85
N LEU A 98 -8.15 -8.35 6.65
CA LEU A 98 -8.27 -8.31 8.10
C LEU A 98 -7.88 -6.93 8.61
N GLN A 99 -8.70 -6.36 9.48
CA GLN A 99 -8.38 -5.13 10.18
C GLN A 99 -7.48 -5.41 11.40
N TRP A 100 -7.66 -6.55 12.05
CA TRP A 100 -6.82 -6.97 13.17
C TRP A 100 -6.78 -8.49 13.26
N GLN A 101 -5.61 -9.02 13.63
CA GLN A 101 -5.44 -10.40 14.02
C GLN A 101 -4.39 -10.51 15.12
N ASN A 102 -4.55 -11.48 15.99
CA ASN A 102 -3.48 -12.04 16.81
C ASN A 102 -3.52 -13.56 16.68
N GLY A 103 -2.57 -14.28 17.28
CA GLY A 103 -2.42 -15.74 17.12
C GLY A 103 -3.66 -16.59 17.46
N THR A 104 -4.72 -16.03 18.04
CA THR A 104 -5.96 -16.75 18.40
C THR A 104 -7.25 -16.07 17.94
N ARG A 105 -7.22 -14.82 17.46
CA ARG A 105 -8.42 -14.05 17.10
C ARG A 105 -8.17 -13.19 15.87
N ARG A 106 -9.24 -12.92 15.13
CA ARG A 106 -9.20 -12.01 13.98
C ARG A 106 -10.51 -11.24 13.86
N THR A 107 -10.45 -10.09 13.20
CA THR A 107 -11.64 -9.39 12.72
C THR A 107 -12.29 -10.16 11.57
N ALA A 108 -13.53 -9.81 11.27
CA ALA A 108 -14.27 -10.40 10.16
C ALA A 108 -13.52 -10.30 8.82
N ILE A 109 -13.75 -11.28 7.96
CA ILE A 109 -13.53 -11.22 6.51
C ILE A 109 -14.89 -11.42 5.81
N PRO A 110 -15.05 -11.06 4.52
CA PRO A 110 -16.30 -11.27 3.81
C PRO A 110 -16.80 -12.71 3.91
N HIS A 111 -15.90 -13.69 3.83
CA HIS A 111 -16.24 -15.10 3.86
C HIS A 111 -16.84 -15.62 5.17
N ASP A 112 -16.77 -14.84 6.26
CA ASP A 112 -17.48 -15.14 7.50
C ASP A 112 -19.00 -14.96 7.37
N PHE A 113 -19.47 -14.34 6.28
CA PHE A 113 -20.89 -14.02 6.02
C PHE A 113 -21.47 -14.80 4.82
N ARG A 114 -20.87 -15.93 4.43
CA ARG A 114 -21.35 -16.78 3.33
C ARG A 114 -22.70 -17.44 3.64
N GLY A 115 -23.38 -17.94 2.61
CA GLY A 115 -24.63 -18.69 2.76
C GLY A 115 -25.83 -17.77 2.95
N ASN A 116 -26.75 -18.12 3.86
CA ASN A 116 -28.01 -17.40 4.04
C ASN A 116 -27.79 -15.92 4.41
N GLN A 117 -26.75 -15.64 5.21
CA GLN A 117 -26.40 -14.27 5.54
C GLN A 117 -26.14 -13.41 4.30
N SER A 118 -25.53 -13.95 3.25
CA SER A 118 -25.28 -13.22 2.00
C SER A 118 -26.56 -12.87 1.27
N GLU A 119 -27.55 -13.77 1.26
CA GLU A 119 -28.85 -13.55 0.63
C GLU A 119 -29.64 -12.47 1.36
N VAL A 120 -29.67 -12.53 2.71
CA VAL A 120 -30.30 -11.49 3.55
C VAL A 120 -29.67 -10.12 3.29
N LEU A 121 -28.34 -10.03 3.23
CA LEU A 121 -27.64 -8.77 2.95
C LEU A 121 -27.93 -8.26 1.54
N ALA A 122 -28.02 -9.14 0.54
CA ALA A 122 -28.35 -8.78 -0.84
C ALA A 122 -29.77 -8.23 -0.98
N ASP A 123 -30.73 -8.80 -0.25
CA ASP A 123 -32.13 -8.37 -0.28
C ASP A 123 -32.37 -7.08 0.51
N LEU A 124 -31.62 -6.89 1.60
CA LEU A 124 -31.68 -5.68 2.41
C LEU A 124 -31.01 -4.48 1.73
N ALA A 125 -29.86 -4.66 1.07
CA ALA A 125 -29.05 -3.55 0.58
C ALA A 125 -29.83 -2.50 -0.26
N PRO A 126 -30.73 -2.87 -1.20
CA PRO A 126 -31.48 -1.90 -2.00
C PRO A 126 -32.34 -0.92 -1.20
N SER A 127 -32.77 -1.27 0.02
CA SER A 127 -33.60 -0.40 0.87
C SER A 127 -32.79 0.58 1.74
N ILE A 128 -31.46 0.42 1.78
CA ILE A 128 -30.57 1.26 2.59
C ILE A 128 -30.30 2.59 1.91
N ILE A 129 -30.61 3.69 2.60
CA ILE A 129 -30.45 5.05 2.09
C ILE A 129 -28.98 5.48 2.15
N HIS A 130 -28.29 5.25 3.27
CA HIS A 130 -26.91 5.69 3.45
C HIS A 130 -25.96 4.95 2.49
N PRO A 131 -25.33 5.63 1.52
CA PRO A 131 -24.71 4.97 0.37
C PRO A 131 -23.49 4.12 0.76
N THR A 132 -22.71 4.52 1.76
CA THR A 132 -21.58 3.70 2.23
C THR A 132 -22.05 2.42 2.91
N LEU A 133 -23.16 2.47 3.66
CA LEU A 133 -23.71 1.28 4.31
C LEU A 133 -24.32 0.34 3.25
N ARG A 134 -25.10 0.91 2.33
CA ARG A 134 -25.63 0.19 1.16
C ARG A 134 -24.53 -0.50 0.36
N ALA A 135 -23.44 0.23 0.08
CA ALA A 135 -22.29 -0.31 -0.64
C ALA A 135 -21.68 -1.50 0.11
N ARG A 136 -21.48 -1.41 1.44
CA ARG A 136 -20.89 -2.50 2.23
C ARG A 136 -21.77 -3.75 2.25
N LEU A 137 -23.07 -3.62 2.48
CA LEU A 137 -24.00 -4.75 2.50
C LEU A 137 -24.02 -5.45 1.14
N ALA A 138 -24.19 -4.68 0.07
CA ALA A 138 -24.22 -5.22 -1.29
C ALA A 138 -22.88 -5.82 -1.72
N ASP A 139 -21.76 -5.18 -1.38
CA ASP A 139 -20.43 -5.61 -1.80
C ASP A 139 -19.99 -6.90 -1.07
N VAL A 140 -20.27 -7.00 0.23
CA VAL A 140 -20.01 -8.25 0.97
C VAL A 140 -20.86 -9.38 0.42
N ALA A 141 -22.18 -9.18 0.24
CA ALA A 141 -23.06 -10.19 -0.35
C ALA A 141 -22.58 -10.63 -1.74
N TYR A 142 -22.06 -9.70 -2.54
CA TYR A 142 -21.49 -9.98 -3.85
C TYR A 142 -20.21 -10.83 -3.77
N GLU A 143 -19.26 -10.47 -2.91
CA GLU A 143 -18.00 -11.21 -2.72
C GLU A 143 -18.20 -12.59 -2.10
N THR A 144 -19.32 -12.82 -1.41
CA THR A 144 -19.68 -14.11 -0.84
C THR A 144 -20.56 -14.98 -1.75
N GLY A 145 -20.89 -14.50 -2.96
CA GLY A 145 -21.48 -15.33 -4.03
C GLY A 145 -22.79 -14.82 -4.62
N VAL A 146 -23.42 -13.78 -4.05
CA VAL A 146 -24.72 -13.28 -4.51
C VAL A 146 -24.55 -12.26 -5.63
N ARG A 147 -24.45 -12.78 -6.86
CA ARG A 147 -24.15 -11.99 -8.08
C ARG A 147 -25.05 -10.77 -8.31
N ARG A 148 -26.33 -10.84 -7.95
CA ARG A 148 -27.29 -9.73 -8.13
C ARG A 148 -26.94 -8.49 -7.30
N ALA A 149 -26.24 -8.66 -6.18
CA ALA A 149 -25.86 -7.56 -5.30
C ALA A 149 -24.76 -6.66 -5.90
N GLY A 150 -23.97 -7.16 -6.86
CA GLY A 150 -22.86 -6.41 -7.45
C GLY A 150 -23.30 -5.10 -8.12
N ARG A 151 -24.50 -5.07 -8.71
CA ARG A 151 -25.06 -3.87 -9.31
C ARG A 151 -25.36 -2.80 -8.25
N THR A 152 -26.01 -3.19 -7.15
CA THR A 152 -26.32 -2.33 -6.00
C THR A 152 -25.04 -1.76 -5.38
N ALA A 153 -23.99 -2.58 -5.27
CA ALA A 153 -22.69 -2.14 -4.76
C ALA A 153 -22.06 -1.05 -5.66
N VAL A 154 -22.03 -1.26 -6.97
CA VAL A 154 -21.53 -0.28 -7.95
C VAL A 154 -22.32 1.03 -7.87
N ASP A 155 -23.64 0.95 -7.88
CA ASP A 155 -24.50 2.14 -7.83
C ASP A 155 -24.25 2.93 -6.53
N ALA A 156 -24.08 2.25 -5.40
CA ALA A 156 -23.81 2.84 -4.11
C ALA A 156 -22.41 3.47 -4.01
N TYR A 157 -21.34 2.79 -4.45
CA TYR A 157 -20.00 3.37 -4.48
C TYR A 157 -19.91 4.57 -5.42
N CYS A 158 -20.58 4.52 -6.56
CA CYS A 158 -20.65 5.67 -7.45
C CYS A 158 -21.39 6.86 -6.81
N GLU A 159 -22.46 6.61 -6.05
CA GLU A 159 -23.12 7.67 -5.27
C GLU A 159 -22.18 8.27 -4.21
N VAL A 160 -21.43 7.44 -3.48
CA VAL A 160 -20.40 7.94 -2.54
C VAL A 160 -19.42 8.85 -3.25
N ALA A 161 -18.83 8.41 -4.37
CA ALA A 161 -17.86 9.19 -5.12
C ALA A 161 -18.44 10.52 -5.66
N ARG A 162 -19.69 10.51 -6.17
CA ARG A 162 -20.38 11.73 -6.63
C ARG A 162 -20.61 12.73 -5.50
N ARG A 163 -21.14 12.26 -4.36
CA ARG A 163 -21.45 13.12 -3.21
C ARG A 163 -20.20 13.72 -2.58
N ILE A 164 -19.07 13.00 -2.64
CA ILE A 164 -17.77 13.54 -2.25
C ILE A 164 -17.33 14.62 -3.23
N ALA A 165 -17.37 14.34 -4.55
CA ALA A 165 -16.93 15.27 -5.58
C ALA A 165 -17.77 16.57 -5.60
N ASP A 166 -19.10 16.49 -5.48
CA ASP A 166 -19.99 17.66 -5.49
C ASP A 166 -20.03 18.41 -4.14
N GLY A 167 -19.47 17.82 -3.07
CA GLY A 167 -19.41 18.42 -1.75
C GLY A 167 -20.66 18.28 -0.89
N SER A 168 -21.63 17.46 -1.30
CA SER A 168 -22.80 17.12 -0.49
C SER A 168 -22.49 16.11 0.62
N ALA A 169 -21.31 15.48 0.61
CA ALA A 169 -20.77 14.69 1.71
C ALA A 169 -19.81 15.50 2.58
N ALA A 170 -19.87 15.28 3.90
CA ALA A 170 -18.87 15.81 4.82
C ALA A 170 -17.58 14.97 4.75
N LEU A 171 -16.43 15.65 4.76
CA LEU A 171 -15.11 15.03 4.74
C LEU A 171 -14.77 14.39 6.10
N GLU A 172 -14.00 13.31 6.06
CA GLU A 172 -13.45 12.69 7.27
C GLU A 172 -12.46 13.63 7.96
N PHE A 173 -11.57 14.23 7.16
CA PHE A 173 -10.51 15.14 7.59
C PHE A 173 -10.64 16.47 6.82
N PRO A 174 -11.49 17.41 7.27
CA PRO A 174 -11.74 18.66 6.55
C PRO A 174 -10.48 19.53 6.38
N ASP A 175 -9.49 19.36 7.26
CA ASP A 175 -8.26 20.16 7.28
C ASP A 175 -7.11 19.57 6.43
N ILE A 176 -7.21 18.30 6.00
CA ILE A 176 -6.06 17.54 5.45
C ILE A 176 -6.07 17.45 3.91
N GLY A 177 -7.20 17.58 3.23
CA GLY A 177 -7.11 17.52 1.76
C GLY A 177 -8.39 17.48 0.95
N THR A 178 -8.12 17.48 -0.36
CA THR A 178 -9.00 17.55 -1.53
C THR A 178 -9.98 16.37 -1.61
N ARG A 179 -11.27 16.63 -1.85
CA ARG A 179 -12.31 15.61 -2.06
C ARG A 179 -11.93 14.57 -3.12
N ALA A 180 -11.12 14.96 -4.10
CA ALA A 180 -10.68 14.13 -5.21
C ALA A 180 -9.98 12.84 -4.75
N VAL A 181 -9.21 12.86 -3.65
CA VAL A 181 -8.54 11.65 -3.14
C VAL A 181 -9.55 10.63 -2.63
N ASP A 182 -10.63 11.10 -1.99
CA ASP A 182 -11.67 10.27 -1.42
C ASP A 182 -12.61 9.68 -2.49
N CYS A 183 -12.60 10.23 -3.71
CA CYS A 183 -13.29 9.65 -4.87
C CYS A 183 -12.60 8.40 -5.42
N VAL A 184 -11.28 8.25 -5.25
CA VAL A 184 -10.49 7.20 -5.91
C VAL A 184 -10.92 5.80 -5.46
N LYS A 185 -10.88 5.51 -4.15
CA LYS A 185 -11.18 4.18 -3.62
C LYS A 185 -12.58 3.65 -3.99
N PRO A 186 -13.69 4.41 -3.84
CA PRO A 186 -15.00 3.92 -4.27
C PRO A 186 -15.10 3.70 -5.79
N LEU A 187 -14.45 4.52 -6.61
CA LEU A 187 -14.42 4.33 -8.06
C LEU A 187 -13.60 3.10 -8.47
N GLU A 188 -12.41 2.92 -7.90
CA GLU A 188 -11.59 1.73 -8.14
C GLU A 188 -12.33 0.45 -7.78
N ARG A 189 -13.04 0.44 -6.64
CA ARG A 189 -13.88 -0.69 -6.28
C ARG A 189 -15.01 -0.92 -7.28
N SER A 190 -15.63 0.15 -7.78
CA SER A 190 -16.65 0.05 -8.83
C SER A 190 -16.09 -0.57 -10.11
N PHE A 191 -14.86 -0.25 -10.51
CA PHE A 191 -14.19 -0.89 -11.66
C PHE A 191 -13.89 -2.38 -11.42
N MET A 192 -13.44 -2.75 -10.22
CA MET A 192 -13.20 -4.17 -9.86
C MET A 192 -14.48 -5.00 -9.98
N ILE A 193 -15.61 -4.50 -9.47
CA ILE A 193 -16.90 -5.18 -9.58
C ILE A 193 -17.36 -5.19 -11.04
N ASN A 194 -17.26 -4.05 -11.75
CA ASN A 194 -17.61 -3.93 -13.17
C ASN A 194 -16.89 -4.97 -14.04
N ALA A 195 -15.59 -5.16 -13.84
CA ALA A 195 -14.79 -6.14 -14.58
C ALA A 195 -15.33 -7.58 -14.46
N ARG A 196 -16.04 -7.89 -13.38
CA ARG A 196 -16.64 -9.20 -13.10
C ARG A 196 -18.11 -9.29 -13.51
N ILE A 197 -18.87 -8.19 -13.58
CA ILE A 197 -20.31 -8.19 -13.91
C ILE A 197 -20.63 -7.75 -15.33
N ALA A 198 -19.77 -6.94 -15.95
CA ALA A 198 -19.98 -6.38 -17.28
C ALA A 198 -19.26 -7.20 -18.35
N LYS A 199 -19.66 -7.01 -19.61
CA LYS A 199 -18.87 -7.48 -20.75
C LYS A 199 -17.53 -6.74 -20.78
N ARG A 200 -16.47 -7.42 -21.21
CA ARG A 200 -15.11 -6.84 -21.32
C ARG A 200 -15.16 -5.52 -22.10
N GLY A 201 -14.58 -4.47 -21.51
CA GLY A 201 -14.52 -3.13 -22.10
C GLY A 201 -15.78 -2.27 -21.93
N MET A 202 -16.87 -2.83 -21.39
CA MET A 202 -18.09 -2.06 -21.10
C MET A 202 -18.10 -1.57 -19.65
N LEU A 203 -18.62 -0.36 -19.46
CA LEU A 203 -18.93 0.18 -18.14
C LEU A 203 -20.43 0.13 -17.92
N VAL A 204 -20.84 -0.45 -16.80
CA VAL A 204 -22.21 -0.32 -16.36
C VAL A 204 -22.45 1.11 -15.86
N GLN A 205 -23.65 1.66 -16.09
CA GLN A 205 -24.01 2.94 -15.47
C GLN A 205 -23.96 2.82 -13.94
N PRO A 206 -23.72 3.87 -13.15
CA PRO A 206 -23.34 5.22 -13.55
C PRO A 206 -21.82 5.45 -13.52
N ILE A 207 -20.99 4.41 -13.72
CA ILE A 207 -19.52 4.51 -13.56
C ILE A 207 -18.93 5.58 -14.49
N ALA A 208 -19.33 5.60 -15.76
CA ALA A 208 -18.77 6.52 -16.74
C ALA A 208 -19.04 7.99 -16.38
N GLU A 209 -20.28 8.31 -16.00
CA GLU A 209 -20.67 9.65 -15.54
C GLU A 209 -19.93 10.04 -14.25
N THR A 210 -19.87 9.13 -13.29
CA THR A 210 -19.22 9.36 -12.01
C THR A 210 -17.72 9.60 -12.15
N LEU A 211 -17.06 8.85 -13.04
CA LEU A 211 -15.64 9.03 -13.32
C LEU A 211 -15.37 10.41 -13.95
N ARG A 212 -16.24 10.91 -14.83
CA ARG A 212 -16.10 12.26 -15.40
C ARG A 212 -16.23 13.33 -14.31
N ILE A 213 -17.25 13.24 -13.46
CA ILE A 213 -17.44 14.17 -12.34
C ILE A 213 -16.22 14.17 -11.40
N ALA A 214 -15.69 12.99 -11.06
CA ALA A 214 -14.51 12.89 -10.20
C ALA A 214 -13.25 13.44 -10.88
N PHE A 215 -13.08 13.24 -12.19
CA PHE A 215 -11.98 13.80 -12.96
C PHE A 215 -12.04 15.33 -12.97
N ASP A 216 -13.21 15.92 -13.27
CA ASP A 216 -13.41 17.37 -13.27
C ASP A 216 -13.17 17.97 -11.87
N ASN A 217 -13.63 17.29 -10.81
CA ASN A 217 -13.33 17.70 -9.44
C ASN A 217 -11.83 17.67 -9.13
N ALA A 218 -11.11 16.64 -9.57
CA ALA A 218 -9.65 16.55 -9.39
C ALA A 218 -8.90 17.68 -10.09
N VAL A 219 -9.38 18.14 -11.26
CA VAL A 219 -8.86 19.34 -11.93
C VAL A 219 -9.14 20.59 -11.09
N ALA A 220 -10.40 20.78 -10.65
CA ALA A 220 -10.82 21.95 -9.90
C ALA A 220 -10.07 22.12 -8.57
N GLU A 221 -9.81 21.02 -7.86
CA GLU A 221 -9.07 21.01 -6.59
C GLU A 221 -7.55 20.98 -6.78
N ARG A 222 -7.05 20.99 -8.03
CA ARG A 222 -5.62 20.86 -8.35
C ARG A 222 -4.98 19.59 -7.75
N ALA A 223 -5.74 18.51 -7.68
CA ALA A 223 -5.33 17.27 -7.03
C ALA A 223 -4.53 16.40 -8.00
N TYR A 224 -3.21 16.67 -8.11
CA TYR A 224 -2.35 16.05 -9.14
C TYR A 224 -2.40 14.51 -9.16
N PHE A 225 -2.29 13.86 -8.00
CA PHE A 225 -2.26 12.39 -7.92
C PHE A 225 -3.63 11.76 -8.22
N PRO A 226 -4.74 12.21 -7.60
CA PRO A 226 -6.08 11.78 -8.00
C PRO A 226 -6.37 12.02 -9.48
N LEU A 227 -5.99 13.18 -10.04
CA LEU A 227 -6.16 13.47 -11.46
C LEU A 227 -5.47 12.42 -12.34
N ALA A 228 -4.22 12.09 -12.03
CA ALA A 228 -3.46 11.09 -12.78
C ALA A 228 -4.10 9.70 -12.72
N GLN A 229 -4.54 9.26 -11.53
CA GLN A 229 -5.21 7.97 -11.35
C GLN A 229 -6.54 7.89 -12.10
N LEU A 230 -7.40 8.89 -11.94
CA LEU A 230 -8.70 8.95 -12.61
C LEU A 230 -8.54 9.12 -14.12
N GLY A 231 -7.60 9.96 -14.56
CA GLY A 231 -7.29 10.20 -15.97
C GLY A 231 -6.84 8.94 -16.71
N ARG A 232 -6.06 8.07 -16.07
CA ARG A 232 -5.71 6.75 -16.63
C ARG A 232 -6.95 5.89 -16.90
N ARG A 233 -7.94 5.90 -16.00
CA ARG A 233 -9.22 5.21 -16.19
C ARG A 233 -10.06 5.85 -17.30
N VAL A 234 -10.09 7.18 -17.37
CA VAL A 234 -10.75 7.95 -18.44
C VAL A 234 -10.18 7.56 -19.81
N LEU A 235 -8.85 7.52 -19.95
CA LEU A 235 -8.18 7.10 -21.18
C LEU A 235 -8.42 5.63 -21.52
N GLN A 236 -8.34 4.74 -20.53
CA GLN A 236 -8.56 3.31 -20.71
C GLN A 236 -9.95 3.02 -21.27
N HIS A 237 -10.97 3.75 -20.80
CA HIS A 237 -12.36 3.59 -21.22
C HIS A 237 -12.80 4.57 -22.30
N LYS A 238 -11.89 5.42 -22.81
CA LYS A 238 -12.14 6.40 -23.87
C LYS A 238 -13.34 7.31 -23.56
N LEU A 239 -13.46 7.75 -22.31
CA LEU A 239 -14.59 8.57 -21.85
C LEU A 239 -14.45 10.05 -22.21
N ILE A 240 -13.21 10.51 -22.33
CA ILE A 240 -12.82 11.85 -22.77
C ILE A 240 -11.79 11.65 -23.89
N PRO A 241 -11.81 12.46 -24.97
CA PRO A 241 -10.78 12.45 -25.99
C PRO A 241 -9.37 12.52 -25.40
N ALA A 242 -8.44 11.75 -25.97
CA ALA A 242 -7.08 11.68 -25.43
C ALA A 242 -6.36 13.04 -25.44
N GLU A 243 -6.57 13.83 -26.49
CA GLU A 243 -6.06 15.21 -26.60
C GLU A 243 -6.55 16.10 -25.45
N GLU A 244 -7.85 16.08 -25.15
CA GLU A 244 -8.44 16.86 -24.05
C GLU A 244 -7.88 16.44 -22.68
N VAL A 245 -7.68 15.13 -22.44
CA VAL A 245 -7.02 14.65 -21.21
C VAL A 245 -5.57 15.13 -21.14
N ALA A 246 -4.86 15.09 -22.26
CA ALA A 246 -3.46 15.49 -22.35
C ALA A 246 -3.28 16.98 -22.02
N GLU A 247 -4.08 17.84 -22.66
CA GLU A 247 -4.10 19.28 -22.42
C GLU A 247 -4.47 19.60 -20.99
N THR A 248 -5.51 18.95 -20.44
CA THR A 248 -5.95 19.15 -19.05
C THR A 248 -4.83 18.84 -18.06
N ALA A 249 -4.20 17.68 -18.19
CA ALA A 249 -3.13 17.25 -17.30
C ALA A 249 -1.86 18.12 -17.44
N ALA A 250 -1.48 18.46 -18.67
CA ALA A 250 -0.34 19.33 -18.95
C ALA A 250 -0.56 20.76 -18.43
N ASN A 251 -1.74 21.32 -18.65
CA ASN A 251 -2.10 22.65 -18.17
C ASN A 251 -2.04 22.70 -16.65
N LEU A 252 -2.68 21.74 -15.95
CA LEU A 252 -2.59 21.72 -14.48
C LEU A 252 -1.13 21.60 -14.01
N ALA A 253 -0.36 20.68 -14.56
CA ALA A 253 1.04 20.45 -14.16
C ALA A 253 1.97 21.64 -14.50
N SER A 254 1.62 22.47 -15.49
CA SER A 254 2.35 23.69 -15.82
C SER A 254 2.13 24.82 -14.81
N THR A 255 1.01 24.80 -14.09
CA THR A 255 0.68 25.78 -13.05
C THR A 255 1.22 25.40 -11.67
N ALA A 256 2.08 24.38 -11.56
CA ALA A 256 2.63 23.95 -10.29
C ALA A 256 3.49 25.05 -9.63
N VAL A 257 3.29 25.27 -8.34
CA VAL A 257 4.05 26.23 -7.54
C VAL A 257 5.24 25.55 -6.83
N PRO A 258 6.23 26.30 -6.31
CA PRO A 258 7.42 25.72 -5.67
C PRO A 258 7.12 24.76 -4.52
N ASP A 259 6.05 25.03 -3.76
CA ASP A 259 5.65 24.19 -2.60
C ASP A 259 4.88 22.92 -3.01
N ASP A 260 4.48 22.80 -4.28
CA ASP A 260 3.81 21.60 -4.76
C ASP A 260 4.78 20.42 -4.78
N TYR A 261 4.33 19.28 -4.26
CA TYR A 261 5.13 18.06 -4.26
C TYR A 261 5.43 17.59 -5.69
N HIS A 262 6.69 17.70 -6.11
CA HIS A 262 7.09 17.49 -7.52
C HIS A 262 6.74 16.10 -8.06
N MET A 263 6.74 15.05 -7.23
CA MET A 263 6.37 13.71 -7.67
C MET A 263 4.87 13.56 -7.94
N ALA A 264 4.01 14.36 -7.30
CA ALA A 264 2.60 14.41 -7.67
C ALA A 264 2.41 15.12 -9.01
N VAL A 265 3.11 16.24 -9.23
CA VAL A 265 3.12 16.96 -10.52
C VAL A 265 3.66 16.09 -11.65
N LYS A 266 4.69 15.28 -11.37
CA LYS A 266 5.23 14.28 -12.29
C LYS A 266 4.15 13.33 -12.82
N GLU A 267 3.24 12.87 -11.97
CA GLU A 267 2.16 11.97 -12.37
C GLU A 267 1.20 12.61 -13.38
N CYS A 268 0.95 13.91 -13.30
CA CYS A 268 0.18 14.63 -14.32
C CYS A 268 0.93 14.74 -15.65
N TRP A 269 2.25 14.99 -15.63
CA TRP A 269 3.06 14.96 -16.86
C TRP A 269 3.13 13.56 -17.48
N ASN A 270 3.18 12.50 -16.66
CA ASN A 270 3.10 11.11 -17.12
C ASN A 270 1.75 10.83 -17.79
N LEU A 271 0.64 11.28 -17.17
CA LEU A 271 -0.69 11.18 -17.77
C LEU A 271 -0.75 11.93 -19.11
N ALA A 272 -0.22 13.16 -19.16
CA ALA A 272 -0.20 13.95 -20.38
C ALA A 272 0.59 13.26 -21.51
N ALA A 273 1.75 12.69 -21.21
CA ALA A 273 2.56 11.96 -22.19
C ALA A 273 1.83 10.73 -22.77
N ASP A 274 1.23 9.88 -21.92
CA ASP A 274 0.41 8.74 -22.36
C ASP A 274 -0.81 9.19 -23.18
N ALA A 275 -1.42 10.32 -22.81
CA ALA A 275 -2.57 10.87 -23.50
C ALA A 275 -2.21 11.44 -24.89
N TYR A 276 -1.12 12.22 -25.01
CA TYR A 276 -0.63 12.74 -26.30
C TYR A 276 -0.21 11.60 -27.24
N ASP A 277 0.47 10.56 -26.72
CA ASP A 277 0.84 9.38 -27.50
C ASP A 277 -0.40 8.69 -28.11
N ARG A 278 -1.46 8.50 -27.30
CA ARG A 278 -2.73 7.94 -27.78
C ARG A 278 -3.49 8.85 -28.75
N ALA A 279 -3.24 10.16 -28.69
CA ALA A 279 -3.78 11.13 -29.63
C ALA A 279 -2.97 11.16 -30.95
N GLY A 280 -1.78 10.56 -30.99
CA GLY A 280 -0.88 10.57 -32.14
C GLY A 280 0.05 11.78 -32.20
N ASP A 281 0.16 12.58 -31.13
CA ASP A 281 1.10 13.70 -31.03
C ASP A 281 2.39 13.25 -30.33
N GLU A 282 3.30 12.68 -31.11
CA GLU A 282 4.58 12.16 -30.62
C GLU A 282 5.48 13.27 -30.06
N ASP A 283 5.41 14.49 -30.60
CA ASP A 283 6.25 15.61 -30.19
C ASP A 283 5.80 16.16 -28.83
N ALA A 284 4.49 16.36 -28.65
CA ALA A 284 3.92 16.77 -27.36
C ALA A 284 4.09 15.67 -26.29
N SER A 285 3.94 14.40 -26.67
CA SER A 285 4.23 13.26 -25.79
C SER A 285 5.69 13.27 -25.33
N ARG A 286 6.63 13.49 -26.27
CA ARG A 286 8.07 13.59 -25.98
C ARG A 286 8.36 14.71 -24.99
N ASP A 287 7.82 15.90 -25.24
CA ASP A 287 7.99 17.08 -24.40
C ASP A 287 7.39 16.89 -22.98
N ALA A 288 6.17 16.38 -22.88
CA ALA A 288 5.53 16.06 -21.61
C ALA A 288 6.35 15.04 -20.79
N ALA A 289 6.90 14.02 -21.46
CA ALA A 289 7.76 13.04 -20.81
C ALA A 289 9.09 13.64 -20.33
N ILE A 290 9.68 14.60 -21.03
CA ILE A 290 10.86 15.35 -20.56
C ILE A 290 10.49 16.16 -19.31
N LYS A 291 9.37 16.90 -19.34
CA LYS A 291 8.88 17.68 -18.20
C LYS A 291 8.61 16.82 -16.96
N SER A 292 8.11 15.59 -17.14
CA SER A 292 8.00 14.60 -16.06
C SER A 292 9.36 14.28 -15.43
N ILE A 293 10.39 14.02 -16.22
CA ILE A 293 11.74 13.72 -15.70
C ILE A 293 12.33 14.93 -14.97
N GLU A 294 12.11 16.13 -15.48
CA GLU A 294 12.54 17.37 -14.84
C GLU A 294 11.91 17.57 -13.46
N ARG A 295 10.70 17.05 -13.21
CA ARG A 295 10.11 17.02 -11.85
C ARG A 295 10.85 16.09 -10.91
N THR A 296 11.38 14.95 -11.38
CA THR A 296 12.28 14.11 -10.57
C THR A 296 13.57 14.86 -10.22
N LEU A 297 14.11 15.65 -11.16
CA LEU A 297 15.32 16.44 -10.91
C LEU A 297 15.08 17.54 -9.87
N ALA A 298 13.91 18.19 -9.92
CA ALA A 298 13.54 19.26 -8.99
C ALA A 298 13.50 18.79 -7.52
N MET A 299 13.24 17.50 -7.25
CA MET A 299 13.34 16.92 -5.91
C MET A 299 14.74 17.03 -5.29
N ALA A 300 15.80 17.15 -6.11
CA ALA A 300 17.14 17.39 -5.58
C ALA A 300 17.23 18.76 -4.86
N ASP A 301 16.47 19.74 -5.30
CA ASP A 301 16.53 21.09 -4.71
C ASP A 301 15.68 21.20 -3.44
N THR A 302 14.83 20.20 -3.14
CA THR A 302 14.00 20.14 -1.93
C THR A 302 14.66 19.43 -0.75
N VAL A 303 15.83 18.81 -0.95
CA VAL A 303 16.53 18.05 0.09
C VAL A 303 17.86 18.72 0.46
N PRO A 304 18.27 18.71 1.74
CA PRO A 304 19.45 19.44 2.16
C PRO A 304 20.78 18.74 1.83
N SER A 305 20.86 17.41 2.04
CA SER A 305 22.11 16.65 1.95
C SER A 305 22.52 16.30 0.53
N SER A 306 23.83 16.29 0.27
CA SER A 306 24.44 15.96 -1.01
C SER A 306 24.18 14.51 -1.40
N SER A 307 24.15 13.61 -0.41
CA SER A 307 23.73 12.20 -0.60
C SER A 307 22.28 12.05 -1.07
N ALA A 308 21.33 12.78 -0.47
CA ALA A 308 19.93 12.77 -0.89
C ALA A 308 19.76 13.42 -2.28
N LYS A 309 20.50 14.50 -2.58
CA LYS A 309 20.56 15.10 -3.92
C LYS A 309 21.08 14.11 -4.96
N ALA A 310 22.15 13.39 -4.63
CA ALA A 310 22.75 12.39 -5.51
C ALA A 310 21.75 11.27 -5.83
N HIS A 311 20.89 10.87 -4.88
CA HIS A 311 19.81 9.91 -5.13
C HIS A 311 18.85 10.39 -6.22
N TRP A 312 18.32 11.61 -6.11
CA TRP A 312 17.38 12.17 -7.09
C TRP A 312 18.03 12.40 -8.47
N VAL A 313 19.29 12.87 -8.50
CA VAL A 313 20.06 13.01 -9.75
C VAL A 313 20.33 11.65 -10.40
N LYS A 314 20.66 10.62 -9.60
CA LYS A 314 20.84 9.23 -10.07
C LYS A 314 19.53 8.66 -10.64
N GLN A 315 18.38 8.95 -10.03
CA GLN A 315 17.08 8.57 -10.57
C GLN A 315 16.79 9.29 -11.89
N THR A 316 16.95 10.61 -11.94
CA THR A 316 16.80 11.42 -13.15
C THR A 316 17.68 10.90 -14.30
N LEU A 317 18.94 10.56 -14.01
CA LEU A 317 19.86 9.97 -14.97
C LEU A 317 19.35 8.63 -15.54
N ARG A 318 18.76 7.77 -14.70
CA ARG A 318 18.17 6.50 -15.15
C ARG A 318 16.99 6.75 -16.09
N GLU A 319 16.12 7.69 -15.74
CA GLU A 319 14.95 8.05 -16.55
C GLU A 319 15.37 8.61 -17.92
N PHE A 320 16.32 9.57 -17.98
CA PHE A 320 16.84 10.08 -19.26
C PHE A 320 17.54 8.99 -20.10
N ARG A 321 18.29 8.09 -19.47
CA ARG A 321 18.90 6.95 -20.19
C ARG A 321 17.87 6.01 -20.80
N GLY A 322 16.77 5.76 -20.09
CA GLY A 322 15.68 4.91 -20.56
C GLY A 322 15.06 5.39 -21.87
N ARG A 323 15.15 6.69 -22.17
CA ARG A 323 14.62 7.27 -23.41
C ARG A 323 15.53 7.09 -24.63
N GLY A 324 16.84 7.07 -24.42
CA GLY A 324 17.85 6.96 -25.49
C GLY A 324 18.06 8.21 -26.36
N ASP A 325 17.17 9.20 -26.31
CA ASP A 325 17.17 10.41 -27.16
C ASP A 325 17.75 11.68 -26.49
N ALA A 326 18.21 11.59 -25.23
CA ALA A 326 18.59 12.74 -24.41
C ALA A 326 20.08 12.73 -23.98
N LYS A 327 21.01 12.55 -24.94
CA LYS A 327 22.44 12.37 -24.66
C LYS A 327 23.05 13.52 -23.84
N ASP A 328 22.76 14.76 -24.21
CA ASP A 328 23.32 15.94 -23.52
C ASP A 328 22.86 16.01 -22.05
N ARG A 329 21.58 15.71 -21.78
CA ARG A 329 21.04 15.61 -20.42
C ARG A 329 21.68 14.46 -19.64
N VAL A 330 21.93 13.31 -20.28
CA VAL A 330 22.62 12.18 -19.65
C VAL A 330 24.03 12.57 -19.21
N ASP A 331 24.79 13.27 -20.05
CA ASP A 331 26.15 13.70 -19.73
C ASP A 331 26.17 14.81 -18.67
N GLU A 332 25.21 15.74 -18.71
CA GLU A 332 24.99 16.74 -17.65
C GLU A 332 24.72 16.07 -16.29
N MET A 333 23.79 15.11 -16.24
CA MET A 333 23.44 14.42 -14.99
C MET A 333 24.59 13.55 -14.47
N ARG A 334 25.41 12.95 -15.33
CA ARG A 334 26.64 12.22 -14.92
C ARG A 334 27.66 13.13 -14.25
N ARG A 335 27.82 14.36 -14.75
CA ARG A 335 28.72 15.34 -14.14
C ARG A 335 28.18 15.81 -12.79
N ARG A 336 26.91 16.23 -12.73
CA ARG A 336 26.25 16.65 -11.49
C ARG A 336 26.27 15.54 -10.43
N LEU A 337 26.06 14.28 -10.83
CA LEU A 337 26.10 13.14 -9.90
C LEU A 337 27.48 12.99 -9.26
N ARG A 338 28.57 13.05 -10.05
CA ARG A 338 29.94 12.97 -9.51
C ARG A 338 30.24 14.09 -8.52
N GLU A 339 29.92 15.33 -8.89
CA GLU A 339 30.09 16.50 -8.02
C GLU A 339 29.34 16.35 -6.68
N LEU A 340 28.17 15.73 -6.67
CA LEU A 340 27.39 15.48 -5.45
C LEU A 340 27.91 14.30 -4.63
N GLN A 341 28.44 13.26 -5.27
CA GLN A 341 29.06 12.13 -4.59
C GLN A 341 30.34 12.55 -3.87
N ASP A 342 31.16 13.38 -4.51
CA ASP A 342 32.35 13.97 -3.90
C ASP A 342 31.96 14.80 -2.65
N LYS A 343 30.95 15.67 -2.76
CA LYS A 343 30.46 16.47 -1.63
C LYS A 343 29.81 15.63 -0.52
N ALA A 344 29.20 14.50 -0.86
CA ALA A 344 28.63 13.61 0.13
C ALA A 344 29.71 13.04 1.05
N LEU A 345 30.95 12.86 0.56
CA LEU A 345 32.09 12.45 1.40
C LEU A 345 32.38 13.46 2.52
N ASP A 346 32.25 14.76 2.24
CA ASP A 346 32.44 15.82 3.24
C ASP A 346 31.36 15.81 4.34
N GLU A 347 30.20 15.18 4.08
CA GLU A 347 29.12 15.02 5.07
C GLU A 347 29.38 13.84 6.02
N PHE A 348 30.30 12.92 5.69
CA PHE A 348 30.65 11.83 6.58
C PHE A 348 31.52 12.35 7.73
N SER A 349 31.04 12.15 8.96
CA SER A 349 31.86 12.34 10.15
C SER A 349 32.58 11.04 10.50
N GLY A 350 33.91 11.09 10.54
CA GLY A 350 34.71 9.96 11.02
C GLY A 350 34.53 9.80 12.53
N ILE A 351 34.15 8.61 12.98
CA ILE A 351 34.25 8.23 14.39
C ILE A 351 35.63 7.59 14.58
N PRO A 352 36.58 8.25 15.26
CA PRO A 352 37.89 7.66 15.50
C PRO A 352 37.75 6.47 16.45
N PHE A 353 37.87 5.27 15.90
CA PHE A 353 37.91 4.04 16.69
C PHE A 353 39.36 3.72 17.04
N LYS A 354 39.68 3.65 18.35
CA LYS A 354 40.98 3.14 18.78
C LYS A 354 40.97 1.63 18.63
N LEU A 355 41.79 1.12 17.72
CA LEU A 355 42.03 -0.32 17.60
C LEU A 355 43.01 -0.73 18.71
N ASP A 356 42.51 -0.80 19.93
CA ASP A 356 43.30 -1.22 21.09
C ASP A 356 43.81 -2.67 20.87
N GLY A 357 45.11 -2.89 21.10
CA GLY A 357 45.75 -4.20 20.93
C GLY A 357 46.18 -4.55 19.50
N ILE A 358 45.95 -3.69 18.49
CA ILE A 358 46.36 -4.01 17.11
C ILE A 358 47.87 -4.06 16.92
N GLU A 359 48.63 -3.28 17.70
CA GLU A 359 50.09 -3.34 17.68
C GLU A 359 50.59 -4.69 18.20
N GLU A 360 49.98 -5.21 19.27
CA GLU A 360 50.31 -6.52 19.84
C GLU A 360 49.94 -7.65 18.87
N VAL A 361 48.76 -7.58 18.24
CA VAL A 361 48.34 -8.55 17.21
C VAL A 361 49.29 -8.49 16.01
N ARG A 362 49.68 -7.29 15.56
CA ARG A 362 50.63 -7.11 14.46
C ARG A 362 51.99 -7.72 14.81
N ASP A 363 52.50 -7.43 15.99
CA ASP A 363 53.82 -7.88 16.42
C ASP A 363 53.85 -9.40 16.65
N GLN A 364 52.78 -9.97 17.20
CA GLN A 364 52.59 -11.42 17.30
C GLN A 364 52.49 -12.09 15.92
N THR A 365 51.69 -11.53 15.02
CA THR A 365 51.56 -12.03 13.65
C THR A 365 52.90 -11.97 12.92
N TYR A 366 53.63 -10.86 13.06
CA TYR A 366 54.94 -10.70 12.47
C TYR A 366 55.96 -11.71 13.03
N ALA A 367 55.99 -11.92 14.34
CA ALA A 367 56.86 -12.90 14.98
C ALA A 367 56.55 -14.34 14.50
N GLN A 368 55.26 -14.69 14.36
CA GLN A 368 54.83 -15.98 13.83
C GLN A 368 55.28 -16.18 12.38
N PHE A 369 55.07 -15.18 11.51
CA PHE A 369 55.39 -15.28 10.09
C PHE A 369 56.88 -15.21 9.80
N LYS A 370 57.65 -14.47 10.61
CA LYS A 370 59.11 -14.38 10.49
C LYS A 370 59.80 -15.72 10.74
N ALA A 371 59.20 -16.58 11.56
CA ALA A 371 59.72 -17.91 11.86
C ALA A 371 59.44 -18.96 10.76
N LEU A 372 58.63 -18.62 9.75
CA LEU A 372 58.22 -19.55 8.69
C LEU A 372 59.02 -19.34 7.40
N GLY A 373 59.25 -20.43 6.67
CA GLY A 373 59.71 -20.35 5.27
C GLY A 373 58.59 -19.87 4.34
N LEU A 374 58.94 -19.36 3.15
CA LEU A 374 57.98 -18.76 2.20
C LEU A 374 56.78 -19.66 1.88
N THR A 375 57.01 -20.96 1.66
CA THR A 375 55.94 -21.92 1.36
C THR A 375 54.96 -22.10 2.52
N ASP A 376 55.47 -22.14 3.76
CA ASP A 376 54.64 -22.32 4.96
C ASP A 376 53.93 -21.02 5.37
N ALA A 377 54.56 -19.87 5.10
CA ALA A 377 53.94 -18.56 5.24
C ALA A 377 52.76 -18.41 4.26
N LEU A 378 52.95 -18.75 2.97
CA LEU A 378 51.88 -18.71 1.97
C LEU A 378 50.75 -19.69 2.31
N ARG A 379 51.06 -20.91 2.79
CA ARG A 379 50.05 -21.87 3.25
C ARG A 379 49.25 -21.32 4.44
N SER A 380 49.92 -20.64 5.37
CA SER A 380 49.25 -19.98 6.50
C SER A 380 48.36 -18.82 6.03
N MET A 381 48.69 -18.16 4.91
CA MET A 381 47.86 -17.09 4.32
C MET A 381 46.52 -17.58 3.75
N VAL A 382 46.45 -18.81 3.25
CA VAL A 382 45.24 -19.39 2.62
C VAL A 382 44.06 -19.51 3.62
N GLY A 383 44.30 -19.43 4.93
CA GLY A 383 43.27 -19.52 5.98
C GLY A 383 42.90 -18.21 6.68
N PHE A 384 43.38 -17.03 6.23
CA PHE A 384 43.16 -15.75 6.94
C PHE A 384 41.72 -15.26 6.93
N SER A 385 40.97 -15.58 5.88
CA SER A 385 39.56 -15.26 5.75
C SER A 385 38.79 -16.56 5.94
N LYS A 386 38.38 -16.83 7.19
CA LYS A 386 37.28 -17.76 7.42
C LYS A 386 35.99 -16.95 7.27
N PRO A 387 35.03 -17.40 6.46
CA PRO A 387 33.70 -16.80 6.48
C PRO A 387 33.19 -16.80 7.91
N ASP A 388 32.67 -15.67 8.37
CA ASP A 388 32.03 -15.60 9.68
C ASP A 388 30.86 -16.57 9.73
N ASP A 389 30.59 -17.10 10.92
CA ASP A 389 29.44 -17.97 11.13
C ASP A 389 28.15 -17.15 10.94
N VAL A 390 27.37 -17.50 9.91
CA VAL A 390 26.13 -16.81 9.56
C VAL A 390 25.15 -16.77 10.73
N GLY A 391 25.11 -17.81 11.57
CA GLY A 391 24.27 -17.85 12.76
C GLY A 391 24.71 -16.85 13.83
N LYS A 392 26.02 -16.63 13.99
CA LYS A 392 26.55 -15.59 14.89
C LYS A 392 26.31 -14.18 14.36
N LEU A 393 26.48 -13.95 13.06
CA LEU A 393 26.14 -12.67 12.43
C LEU A 393 24.65 -12.35 12.62
N LYS A 394 23.78 -13.34 12.43
CA LYS A 394 22.33 -13.25 12.73
C LYS A 394 22.07 -12.79 14.16
N ALA A 395 22.65 -13.49 15.13
CA ALA A 395 22.46 -13.15 16.55
C ALA A 395 22.96 -11.73 16.88
N LEU A 396 24.08 -11.30 16.29
CA LEU A 396 24.64 -9.96 16.47
C LEU A 396 23.72 -8.87 15.92
N VAL A 397 23.20 -9.06 14.69
CA VAL A 397 22.23 -8.14 14.06
C VAL A 397 20.95 -8.05 14.91
N PHE A 398 20.43 -9.18 15.40
CA PHE A 398 19.28 -9.18 16.30
C PHE A 398 19.53 -8.44 17.62
N GLN A 399 20.72 -8.58 18.19
CA GLN A 399 21.08 -7.88 19.40
C GLN A 399 21.18 -6.37 19.16
N GLN A 400 21.86 -5.94 18.10
CA GLN A 400 21.94 -4.53 17.72
C GLN A 400 20.57 -3.94 17.38
N ALA A 401 19.67 -4.72 16.78
CA ALA A 401 18.30 -4.33 16.50
C ALA A 401 17.53 -3.98 17.78
N LYS A 402 17.72 -4.78 18.85
CA LYS A 402 17.12 -4.54 20.17
C LYS A 402 17.75 -3.38 20.91
N ASP A 403 19.07 -3.24 20.82
CA ASP A 403 19.82 -2.20 21.53
C ASP A 403 19.61 -0.81 20.91
N PHE A 404 19.37 -0.74 19.59
CA PHE A 404 19.19 0.51 18.85
C PHE A 404 17.94 0.47 17.94
N PRO A 405 16.72 0.40 18.50
CA PRO A 405 15.51 0.20 17.71
C PRO A 405 15.24 1.31 16.69
N LEU A 406 15.54 2.56 17.04
CA LEU A 406 15.29 3.71 16.14
C LEU A 406 16.24 3.77 14.93
N SER A 407 17.48 3.26 15.03
CA SER A 407 18.42 3.29 13.90
C SER A 407 18.08 2.25 12.84
N ASN A 408 17.37 1.19 13.20
CA ASN A 408 16.99 0.09 12.31
C ASN A 408 15.72 0.37 11.49
N LEU A 409 14.96 1.39 11.87
CA LEU A 409 13.78 1.86 11.13
C LEU A 409 14.13 2.45 9.76
N PHE A 410 15.38 2.86 9.54
CA PHE A 410 15.83 3.46 8.30
C PHE A 410 16.85 2.57 7.61
N ALA A 411 16.68 2.38 6.29
CA ALA A 411 17.66 1.66 5.47
C ALA A 411 19.02 2.35 5.52
N THR A 412 20.09 1.57 5.69
CA THR A 412 21.47 2.09 5.77
C THR A 412 22.13 2.00 4.40
N SER A 413 22.75 3.08 3.93
CA SER A 413 23.50 3.11 2.68
C SER A 413 25.01 3.15 2.97
N TYR A 414 25.77 2.30 2.30
CA TYR A 414 27.23 2.23 2.40
C TYR A 414 27.85 2.80 1.13
N ALA A 415 28.74 3.76 1.29
CA ALA A 415 29.48 4.38 0.20
C ALA A 415 30.96 3.94 0.24
N ASP A 416 31.58 3.84 -0.94
CA ASP A 416 33.03 3.67 -1.05
C ASP A 416 33.77 5.01 -0.87
N HIS A 417 35.10 4.96 -1.01
CA HIS A 417 35.98 6.12 -0.94
C HIS A 417 35.75 7.19 -2.01
N GLU A 418 34.95 6.91 -3.05
CA GLU A 418 34.51 7.86 -4.08
C GLU A 418 33.07 8.38 -3.81
N GLY A 419 32.49 8.07 -2.65
CA GLY A 419 31.12 8.45 -2.30
C GLY A 419 30.06 7.69 -3.09
N ARG A 420 30.46 6.62 -3.80
CA ARG A 420 29.54 5.77 -4.55
C ARG A 420 28.91 4.76 -3.62
N GLU A 421 27.58 4.74 -3.60
CA GLU A 421 26.81 3.71 -2.94
C GLU A 421 27.17 2.32 -3.50
N VAL A 422 27.78 1.48 -2.66
CA VAL A 422 28.24 0.12 -2.97
C VAL A 422 27.35 -0.95 -2.36
N ALA A 423 26.69 -0.64 -1.24
CA ALA A 423 25.75 -1.55 -0.60
C ALA A 423 24.63 -0.76 0.09
N ARG A 424 23.48 -1.43 0.29
CA ARG A 424 22.36 -0.89 1.06
C ARG A 424 21.79 -1.99 1.94
N GLY A 425 21.77 -1.77 3.24
CA GLY A 425 21.07 -2.61 4.21
C GLY A 425 19.57 -2.27 4.21
N PRO A 426 18.66 -3.26 4.28
CA PRO A 426 17.23 -3.00 4.45
C PRO A 426 16.95 -2.23 5.76
N SER A 427 15.74 -1.68 5.91
CA SER A 427 15.21 -1.37 7.25
C SER A 427 14.71 -2.66 7.90
N LEU A 428 14.75 -2.73 9.23
CA LEU A 428 14.17 -3.80 10.03
C LEU A 428 12.94 -3.24 10.72
N ASP A 429 11.77 -3.76 10.38
CA ASP A 429 10.54 -3.45 11.10
C ASP A 429 10.53 -4.18 12.45
N PHE A 430 9.80 -3.68 13.44
CA PHE A 430 9.87 -4.18 14.82
C PHE A 430 9.54 -5.67 14.97
N ASP A 431 8.76 -6.24 14.05
CA ASP A 431 8.27 -7.62 14.08
C ASP A 431 8.83 -8.53 12.97
N ASP A 432 9.71 -8.02 12.09
CA ASP A 432 10.21 -8.78 10.93
C ASP A 432 11.50 -9.55 11.23
N GLN A 433 11.64 -10.75 10.65
CA GLN A 433 12.92 -11.45 10.61
C GLN A 433 13.83 -10.80 9.55
N PRO A 434 15.11 -10.52 9.84
CA PRO A 434 16.00 -9.94 8.84
C PRO A 434 16.17 -10.89 7.67
N SER A 435 15.91 -10.39 6.46
CA SER A 435 16.11 -11.15 5.23
C SER A 435 17.59 -11.52 5.02
N GLU A 436 17.88 -12.44 4.09
CA GLU A 436 19.25 -12.80 3.74
C GLU A 436 20.10 -11.61 3.27
N ALA A 437 19.49 -10.50 2.84
CA ALA A 437 20.19 -9.28 2.43
C ALA A 437 20.90 -8.53 3.58
N TRP A 438 20.73 -8.99 4.83
CA TRP A 438 21.47 -8.48 6.00
C TRP A 438 22.80 -9.20 6.26
N TYR A 439 23.10 -10.31 5.56
CA TYR A 439 24.22 -11.21 5.89
C TYR A 439 25.23 -11.34 4.75
#